data_AF-A0A060HN10-F1
#
_entry.id   AF-A0A060HN10-F1
#
_cell.length_a   1.000
_cell.length_b   1.000
_cell.length_c   1.000
_cell.angle_alpha   90.00
_cell.angle_beta   90.00
_cell.angle_gamma   90.00
#
_symmetry.space_group_name_H-M   'P 1'
#
loop_
_entity.id
_entity.type
_entity.pdbx_description
1 polymer ?
#
loop_
_entity_poly.entity_id
_entity_poly.type
_entity_poly.pdbx_seq_one_letter_code
_entity_poly.pdbx_strand_id
1 'polypeptide(L)' 'MSKINGENVAGAAFLFLASLFLAAGTINPVIASVAVVFYILAAAGAALVLLGYRTYRNEVRPTTVI' A
#
# COMPACT_ATOMS: atom_id res chain seq x y z
N MET A 1 16.52 5.40 17.14
CA MET A 1 16.06 5.86 15.81
C MET A 1 14.86 5.02 15.43
N SER A 2 13.71 5.65 15.12
CA SER A 2 12.55 4.90 14.63
C SER A 2 12.92 4.28 13.28
N LYS A 3 12.91 2.96 13.20
CA LYS A 3 13.30 2.22 12.00
C LYS A 3 12.25 2.52 10.92
N ILE A 4 12.68 3.01 9.76
CA ILE A 4 11.76 3.23 8.63
C ILE A 4 11.22 1.84 8.22
N ASN A 5 9.92 1.65 8.34
CA ASN A 5 9.25 0.43 7.90
C ASN A 5 9.07 0.49 6.38
N GLY A 6 9.87 -0.31 5.65
CA GLY A 6 9.86 -0.34 4.18
C GLY A 6 8.53 -0.81 3.59
N GLU A 7 7.77 -1.63 4.32
CA GLU A 7 6.45 -2.11 3.88
C GLU A 7 5.44 -0.96 3.87
N ASN A 8 5.47 -0.09 4.88
CA ASN A 8 4.62 1.10 4.93
C ASN A 8 4.99 2.12 3.84
N VAL A 9 6.28 2.29 3.54
CA VAL A 9 6.73 3.20 2.46
C VAL A 9 6.27 2.67 1.10
N ALA A 10 6.48 1.39 0.81
CA ALA A 10 6.03 0.77 -0.43
C ALA A 10 4.49 0.77 -0.54
N GLY A 11 3.79 0.47 0.56
CA GLY A 11 2.33 0.51 0.62
C GLY A 11 1.77 1.90 0.34
N ALA A 12 2.35 2.94 0.93
CA ALA A 12 1.97 4.33 0.67
C ALA A 12 2.23 4.73 -0.80
N ALA A 13 3.36 4.31 -1.37
CA ALA A 13 3.68 4.57 -2.78
C ALA A 13 2.68 3.90 -3.73
N PHE A 14 2.30 2.65 -3.49
CA PHE A 14 1.30 1.96 -4.32
C PHE A 14 -0.10 2.54 -4.17
N LEU A 15 -0.51 2.94 -2.97
CA LEU A 15 -1.80 3.62 -2.77
C LEU A 15 -1.84 4.97 -3.49
N PHE A 16 -0.75 5.73 -3.41
CA PHE A 16 -0.63 6.99 -4.13
C PHE A 16 -0.69 6.78 -5.65
N LEU A 17 0.09 5.83 -6.17
CA LEU A 17 0.14 5.54 -7.61
C LEU A 17 -1.22 5.04 -8.14
N ALA A 18 -1.90 4.16 -7.39
CA ALA A 18 -3.23 3.69 -7.76
C ALA A 18 -4.26 4.84 -7.79
N SER A 19 -4.22 5.73 -6.79
CA SER A 19 -5.10 6.91 -6.73
C SER A 19 -4.84 7.86 -7.90
N LEU A 20 -3.57 8.08 -8.25
CA LEU A 20 -3.17 8.91 -9.38
C LEU A 20 -3.71 8.34 -10.70
N PHE A 21 -3.58 7.04 -10.94
CA PHE A 21 -4.07 6.41 -12.16
C PHE A 21 -5.59 6.36 -12.24
N LEU A 22 -6.28 6.15 -11.12
CA LEU A 22 -7.74 6.25 -11.07
C LEU A 22 -8.21 7.67 -11.41
N ALA A 23 -7.56 8.70 -10.86
CA ALA A 23 -7.84 10.08 -11.23
C ALA A 23 -7.56 10.35 -12.72
N ALA A 24 -6.44 9.84 -13.26
CA ALA A 24 -6.12 9.96 -14.68
C ALA A 24 -7.15 9.26 -15.59
N GLY A 25 -7.75 8.15 -15.14
CA GLY A 25 -8.83 7.47 -15.84
C GLY A 25 -10.10 8.32 -16.00
N THR A 26 -10.32 9.33 -15.16
CA THR A 26 -11.47 10.25 -15.33
C THR A 26 -11.31 11.18 -16.52
N ILE A 27 -10.07 11.39 -17.00
CA ILE A 27 -9.74 12.32 -18.08
C ILE A 27 -9.36 11.54 -19.37
N ASN A 28 -8.88 10.30 -19.25
CA ASN A 28 -8.42 9.49 -20.38
C ASN A 28 -9.14 8.12 -20.45
N PRO A 29 -9.92 7.85 -21.51
CA PRO A 29 -10.68 6.60 -21.65
C PRO A 29 -9.81 5.35 -21.85
N VAL A 30 -8.60 5.49 -22.39
CA VAL A 30 -7.64 4.36 -22.52
C VAL A 30 -7.21 3.89 -21.13
N ILE A 31 -6.88 4.84 -20.25
CA ILE A 31 -6.53 4.55 -18.85
C ILE A 31 -7.75 4.01 -18.10
N ALA A 32 -8.95 4.56 -18.33
CA ALA A 32 -10.18 4.04 -17.73
C ALA A 32 -10.44 2.56 -18.07
N SER A 33 -10.09 2.11 -19.28
CA SER A 33 -10.30 0.71 -19.69
C SER A 33 -9.52 -0.29 -18.84
N VAL A 34 -8.42 0.13 -18.21
CA VAL A 34 -7.58 -0.70 -17.34
C VAL A 34 -7.78 -0.38 -15.85
N ALA A 35 -8.87 0.31 -15.49
CA ALA A 35 -9.14 0.75 -14.11
C ALA A 35 -9.11 -0.40 -13.08
N VAL A 36 -9.51 -1.61 -13.49
CA VAL A 36 -9.45 -2.82 -12.66
C VAL A 36 -8.04 -3.09 -12.11
N VAL A 37 -6.99 -2.82 -12.91
CA VAL A 37 -5.60 -3.03 -12.52
C VAL A 37 -5.20 -2.07 -11.41
N PHE A 38 -5.71 -0.83 -11.42
CA PHE A 38 -5.41 0.15 -10.38
C PHE A 38 -6.10 -0.19 -9.07
N TYR A 39 -7.28 -0.80 -9.09
CA TYR A 39 -7.90 -1.33 -7.86
C TYR A 39 -7.10 -2.49 -7.26
N ILE A 40 -6.54 -3.37 -8.10
CA ILE A 40 -5.62 -4.44 -7.64
C ILE A 40 -4.36 -3.82 -7.04
N LEU A 41 -3.80 -2.80 -7.69
CA LEU A 41 -2.63 -2.07 -7.18
C LEU A 41 -2.92 -1.39 -5.83
N ALA A 42 -4.10 -0.78 -5.68
CA ALA A 42 -4.55 -0.20 -4.41
C ALA A 42 -4.68 -1.27 -3.31
N ALA A 43 -5.25 -2.43 -3.63
CA ALA A 43 -5.36 -3.56 -2.71
C ALA A 43 -3.97 -4.07 -2.26
N ALA A 44 -3.02 -4.17 -3.19
CA ALA A 44 -1.64 -4.54 -2.87
C ALA A 44 -0.97 -3.49 -1.95
N GLY A 45 -1.19 -2.20 -2.22
CA GLY A 45 -0.71 -1.11 -1.36
C GLY A 45 -1.29 -1.18 0.05
N ALA A 46 -2.60 -1.40 0.18
CA ALA A 46 -3.27 -1.56 1.47
C ALA A 46 -2.74 -2.79 2.24
N ALA A 47 -2.49 -3.90 1.55
CA ALA A 47 -1.92 -5.10 2.15
C ALA A 47 -0.52 -4.84 2.72
N LEU A 48 0.34 -4.09 2.01
CA LEU A 48 1.68 -3.74 2.48
C LEU A 48 1.64 -2.81 3.71
N VAL A 49 0.74 -1.82 3.74
CA VAL A 49 0.54 -0.97 4.92
C VAL A 49 0.08 -1.81 6.12
N LEU A 50 -0.83 -2.76 5.91
CA LEU A 50 -1.28 -3.67 6.96
C LEU A 50 -0.13 -4.55 7.47
N LEU A 51 0.73 -5.04 6.56
CA LEU A 51 1.87 -5.87 6.89
C LEU A 51 2.90 -5.08 7.71
N GLY A 52 3.24 -3.86 7.28
CA GLY A 52 4.13 -2.98 8.03
C GLY A 52 3.59 -2.59 9.40
N TYR A 53 2.26 -2.39 9.53
CA TYR A 53 1.63 -2.23 10.84
C TYR A 53 1.81 -3.46 11.74
N ARG A 54 1.63 -4.68 11.21
CA ARG A 54 1.84 -5.92 11.97
C ARG A 54 3.31 -6.11 12.35
N THR A 55 4.23 -5.85 11.44
CA THR A 55 5.69 -5.91 11.66
C THR A 55 6.10 -4.94 12.78
N TYR A 56 5.64 -3.69 12.70
CA TYR A 56 5.87 -2.70 13.76
C TYR A 56 5.29 -3.14 15.11
N ARG A 57 4.07 -3.66 15.13
CA ARG A 57 3.45 -4.17 16.37
C ARG A 57 4.27 -5.29 17.00
N ASN A 58 4.80 -6.21 16.19
CA ASN A 58 5.62 -7.32 16.66
C ASN A 58 7.01 -6.86 17.15
N GLU A 59 7.60 -5.83 16.54
CA GLU A 59 8.85 -5.22 17.03
C GLU A 59 8.64 -4.48 18.38
N VAL A 60 7.52 -3.77 18.55
CA VAL A 60 7.23 -2.97 19.76
C VAL A 60 6.74 -3.83 20.93
N ARG A 61 6.01 -4.91 20.63
CA ARG A 61 5.61 -5.93 21.60
C ARG A 61 6.17 -7.26 21.14
N PRO A 62 7.47 -7.56 21.41
CA PRO A 62 7.97 -8.90 21.21
C PRO A 62 7.05 -9.81 22.02
N THR A 63 6.28 -10.62 21.31
CA THR A 63 5.48 -11.63 21.98
C THR A 63 6.51 -12.58 22.56
N THR A 64 6.78 -12.46 23.86
CA THR A 64 7.61 -13.41 24.59
C THR A 64 6.90 -14.74 24.46
N VAL A 65 7.34 -15.53 23.47
CA VAL A 65 6.99 -16.93 23.38
C VAL A 65 7.76 -17.59 24.52
N ILE A 66 7.04 -17.88 25.60
CA ILE A 66 7.48 -18.73 26.70
C ILE A 66 7.23 -20.18 26.27
#